data_AF-X1GQE5-F1
#
_entry.id   AF-X1GQE5-F1
#
_cell.length_a   1.000
_cell.length_b   1.000
_cell.length_c   1.000
_cell.angle_alpha   90.00
_cell.angle_beta   90.00
_cell.angle_gamma   90.00
#
_symmetry.space_group_name_H-M   'P 1'
#
loop_
_entity.id
_entity.type
_entity.pdbx_description
1 polymer ?
#
loop_
_entity_poly.entity_id
_entity_poly.type
_entity_poly.pdbx_seq_one_letter_code
_entity_poly.pdbx_strand_id
1 'polypeptide(L)'
;TCVSSALATLLMGLLAKYPIALAPAMGHNIFFAVIVCGTMGYSWQVALGAVFISGSIFIILSVLKVWGSLIASVPDSLKHAIAVGIGLLIALIGLEYGGLVVDTPGVLLGLGELTSKPVALVLFGVAVTSALMALRVHGAILIGILATAFLGIPLGVVEYQGIVAAPPSVLPTLFKLDILGALQTGLVTIIFIFFFLDLFDTMGTLIGVSEPAGFMKKGKLPRANQAMLSD
;
A
#
# COMPACT_ATOMS: atom_id res chain seq x y z
N THR A 1 0.10 1.25 11.63
CA THR A 1 -0.51 1.73 10.38
C THR A 1 -1.04 3.14 10.47
N CYS A 2 -2.16 3.45 11.13
CA CYS A 2 -2.73 4.81 11.09
C CYS A 2 -1.77 5.92 11.59
N VAL A 3 -1.08 5.68 12.71
CA VAL A 3 -0.09 6.63 13.26
C VAL A 3 1.08 6.84 12.30
N SER A 4 1.61 5.75 11.72
CA SER A 4 2.73 5.83 10.78
C SER A 4 2.32 6.52 9.48
N SER A 5 1.12 6.26 8.95
CA SER A 5 0.57 6.94 7.76
C SER A 5 0.35 8.42 8.00
N ALA A 6 -0.19 8.81 9.17
CA ALA A 6 -0.36 10.20 9.53
C ALA A 6 0.98 10.94 9.59
N LEU A 7 2.00 10.31 10.19
CA LEU A 7 3.36 10.86 10.24
C LEU A 7 3.97 10.98 8.84
N ALA A 8 3.94 9.92 8.04
CA ALA A 8 4.49 9.92 6.68
C ALA A 8 3.80 10.96 5.79
N THR A 9 2.47 11.04 5.85
CA THR A 9 1.70 12.07 5.13
C THR A 9 2.05 13.49 5.58
N LEU A 10 2.25 13.70 6.88
CA LEU A 10 2.70 14.99 7.40
C LEU A 10 4.10 15.35 6.89
N LEU A 11 5.03 14.38 6.87
CA LEU A 11 6.37 14.56 6.33
C LEU A 11 6.34 14.88 4.84
N MET A 12 5.51 14.19 4.04
CA MET A 12 5.32 14.50 2.61
C MET A 12 4.84 15.94 2.39
N GLY A 13 3.89 16.39 3.21
CA GLY A 13 3.40 17.77 3.19
C GLY A 13 4.47 18.80 3.57
N LEU A 14 5.29 18.53 4.60
CA LEU A 14 6.26 19.50 5.13
C LEU A 14 7.60 19.50 4.36
N LEU A 15 8.16 18.32 4.08
CA LEU A 15 9.47 18.14 3.45
C LEU A 15 9.38 18.26 1.92
N ALA A 16 8.46 17.52 1.30
CA ALA A 16 8.33 17.47 -0.16
C ALA A 16 7.39 18.56 -0.70
N LYS A 17 6.50 19.10 0.15
CA LYS A 17 5.48 20.10 -0.22
C LYS A 17 4.61 19.60 -1.37
N TYR A 18 4.16 18.36 -1.25
CA TYR A 18 3.20 17.72 -2.15
C TYR A 18 1.96 17.28 -1.36
N PRO A 19 0.74 17.47 -1.92
CA PRO A 19 -0.50 17.01 -1.31
C PRO A 19 -0.74 15.52 -1.61
N ILE A 20 0.24 14.68 -1.27
CA ILE A 20 0.20 13.23 -1.49
C ILE A 20 0.05 12.56 -0.13
N ALA A 21 -0.99 11.74 0.03
CA ALA A 21 -1.19 10.95 1.23
C ALA A 21 -0.39 9.65 1.13
N LEU A 22 0.30 9.30 2.22
CA LEU A 22 1.10 8.08 2.32
C LEU A 22 0.44 7.07 3.24
N ALA A 23 0.35 5.84 2.76
CA ALA A 23 -0.18 4.69 3.48
C ALA A 23 0.71 3.46 3.19
N PRO A 24 0.68 2.41 4.03
CA PRO A 24 1.54 1.26 3.81
C PRO A 24 1.16 0.54 2.53
N ALA A 25 2.17 0.18 1.75
CA ALA A 25 2.03 -0.57 0.52
C ALA A 25 1.49 -1.98 0.82
N MET A 26 0.32 -2.30 0.24
CA MET A 26 -0.33 -3.60 0.46
C MET A 26 0.47 -4.76 -0.14
N GLY A 27 1.22 -4.52 -1.23
CA GLY A 27 2.09 -5.53 -1.84
C GLY A 27 3.20 -6.00 -0.89
N HIS A 28 3.82 -5.06 -0.17
CA HIS A 28 4.86 -5.36 0.82
C HIS A 28 4.33 -6.16 1.99
N ASN A 29 3.09 -5.91 2.41
CA ASN A 29 2.46 -6.67 3.48
C ASN A 29 2.32 -8.16 3.12
N ILE A 30 2.01 -8.47 1.86
CA ILE A 30 1.91 -9.86 1.39
C ILE A 30 3.29 -10.52 1.40
N PHE A 31 4.30 -9.86 0.83
CA PHE A 31 5.66 -10.40 0.84
C PHE A 31 6.16 -10.63 2.28
N PHE A 32 5.91 -9.67 3.17
CA PHE A 32 6.26 -9.79 4.59
C PHE A 32 5.56 -10.97 5.28
N ALA A 33 4.22 -11.02 5.21
CA ALA A 33 3.43 -11.96 5.99
C ALA A 33 3.45 -13.38 5.40
N VAL A 34 3.26 -13.49 4.09
CA VAL A 34 3.10 -14.78 3.40
C VAL A 34 4.45 -15.37 3.05
N ILE A 35 5.35 -14.59 2.45
CA ILE A 35 6.63 -15.12 1.97
C ILE A 35 7.64 -15.23 3.11
N VAL A 36 8.00 -14.10 3.73
CA VAL A 36 9.06 -14.07 4.74
C VAL A 36 8.64 -14.79 6.03
N CYS A 37 7.47 -14.46 6.58
CA CYS A 37 7.01 -15.05 7.83
C CYS A 37 6.36 -16.43 7.64
N GLY A 38 5.60 -16.61 6.56
CA GLY A 38 4.92 -17.87 6.26
C GLY A 38 5.86 -18.91 5.64
N THR A 39 6.16 -18.76 4.34
CA THR A 39 6.88 -19.80 3.58
C THR A 39 8.33 -20.01 4.03
N MET A 40 9.04 -18.93 4.38
CA MET A 40 10.44 -19.01 4.82
C MET A 40 10.58 -19.24 6.33
N GLY A 41 9.49 -19.11 7.08
CA GLY A 41 9.43 -19.41 8.52
C GLY A 41 10.18 -18.44 9.43
N TYR A 42 10.54 -17.24 8.95
CA TYR A 42 11.18 -16.23 9.80
C TYR A 42 10.18 -15.59 10.76
N SER A 43 10.67 -15.17 11.91
CA SER A 43 9.83 -14.40 12.84
C SER A 43 9.55 -13.02 12.27
N TRP A 44 8.37 -12.47 12.57
CA TRP A 44 8.00 -11.12 12.13
C TRP A 44 8.93 -10.04 12.70
N GLN A 45 9.56 -10.30 13.86
CA GLN A 45 10.57 -9.42 14.47
C GLN A 45 11.82 -9.30 13.60
N VAL A 46 12.30 -10.45 13.09
CA VAL A 46 13.45 -10.51 12.18
C VAL A 46 13.09 -9.89 10.83
N ALA A 47 11.88 -10.18 10.32
CA ALA A 47 11.38 -9.55 9.10
C ALA A 47 11.27 -8.02 9.24
N LEU A 48 10.82 -7.51 10.39
CA LEU A 48 10.82 -6.06 10.69
C LEU A 48 12.23 -5.48 10.74
N GLY A 49 13.20 -6.25 11.27
CA GLY A 49 14.62 -5.88 11.21
C GLY A 49 15.11 -5.70 9.78
N ALA A 50 14.74 -6.62 8.87
CA ALA A 50 15.08 -6.51 7.45
C ALA A 50 14.43 -5.29 6.78
N VAL A 51 13.14 -5.03 7.05
CA VAL A 51 12.43 -3.83 6.55
C VAL A 51 13.10 -2.55 7.07
N PHE A 52 13.48 -2.50 8.34
CA PHE A 52 14.18 -1.35 8.91
C PHE A 52 15.54 -1.09 8.26
N ILE A 53 16.31 -2.15 7.96
CA ILE A 53 17.59 -2.02 7.24
C ILE A 53 17.34 -1.50 5.82
N SER A 54 16.34 -2.04 5.11
CA SER A 54 15.93 -1.56 3.78
C SER A 54 15.60 -0.07 3.80
N GLY A 55 14.70 0.35 4.70
CA GLY A 55 14.31 1.75 4.84
C GLY A 55 15.48 2.65 5.25
N SER A 56 16.41 2.16 6.08
CA SER A 56 17.62 2.90 6.43
C SER A 56 18.53 3.12 5.22
N ILE A 57 18.72 2.10 4.38
CA ILE A 57 19.44 2.23 3.11
C ILE A 57 18.73 3.24 2.20
N PHE A 58 17.40 3.18 2.14
CA PHE A 58 16.58 4.09 1.35
C PHE A 58 16.78 5.55 1.77
N ILE A 59 16.71 5.84 3.08
CA ILE A 59 16.97 7.17 3.66
C ILE A 59 18.39 7.65 3.31
N ILE A 60 19.40 6.79 3.47
CA ILE A 60 20.79 7.14 3.14
C ILE A 60 20.90 7.54 1.66
N LEU A 61 20.33 6.76 0.75
CA LEU A 61 20.33 7.07 -0.68
C LEU A 61 19.51 8.34 -1.00
N SER A 62 18.42 8.60 -0.27
CA SER A 62 17.64 9.84 -0.37
C SER A 62 18.45 11.07 -0.02
N VAL A 63 19.25 11.00 1.05
CA VAL A 63 20.16 12.08 1.45
C VAL A 63 21.31 12.26 0.45
N LEU A 64 21.80 11.17 -0.14
CA LEU A 64 22.83 11.20 -1.19
C LEU A 64 22.31 11.72 -2.55
N LYS A 65 21.01 12.01 -2.68
CA LYS A 65 20.36 12.60 -3.87
C LYS A 65 20.52 11.76 -5.15
N VAL A 66 20.68 10.45 -5.02
CA VAL A 66 20.87 9.55 -6.17
C VAL A 66 19.56 9.26 -6.93
N TRP A 67 18.40 9.46 -6.31
CA TRP A 67 17.10 9.10 -6.89
C TRP A 67 16.75 9.87 -8.15
N GLY A 68 17.10 11.15 -8.24
CA GLY A 68 16.82 11.94 -9.44
C GLY A 68 17.48 11.38 -10.70
N SER A 69 18.65 10.76 -10.56
CA SER A 69 19.34 10.05 -11.65
C SER A 69 18.71 8.67 -11.89
N LEU A 70 18.47 7.92 -10.82
CA LEU A 70 17.91 6.56 -10.90
C LEU A 70 16.53 6.55 -11.58
N ILE A 71 15.63 7.45 -11.19
CA ILE A 71 14.29 7.60 -11.79
C ILE A 71 14.39 7.97 -13.28
N ALA A 72 15.37 8.81 -13.64
CA ALA A 72 15.59 9.20 -15.03
C ALA A 72 16.11 8.05 -15.89
N SER A 73 16.83 7.09 -15.29
CA SER A 73 17.36 5.91 -15.99
C SER A 73 16.30 4.84 -16.26
N VAL A 74 15.16 4.85 -15.55
CA VAL A 74 14.09 3.88 -15.78
C VAL A 74 13.29 4.29 -17.02
N PRO A 75 13.14 3.41 -18.04
CA PRO A 75 12.30 3.65 -19.20
C PRO A 75 10.84 3.97 -18.83
N ASP A 76 10.21 4.85 -19.59
CA ASP A 76 8.81 5.24 -19.35
C ASP A 76 7.83 4.07 -19.48
N SER A 77 8.14 3.10 -20.35
CA SER A 77 7.39 1.85 -20.43
C SER A 77 7.39 1.06 -19.11
N LEU A 78 8.53 1.00 -18.41
CA LEU A 78 8.62 0.33 -17.10
C LEU A 78 7.89 1.12 -16.01
N LYS A 79 8.01 2.45 -16.00
CA LYS A 79 7.28 3.31 -15.05
C LYS A 79 5.77 3.11 -15.13
N HIS A 80 5.22 3.09 -16.36
CA HIS A 80 3.80 2.85 -16.56
C HIS A 80 3.40 1.39 -16.24
N ALA A 81 4.22 0.41 -16.62
CA ALA A 81 3.95 -1.00 -16.32
C ALA A 81 3.89 -1.28 -14.80
N ILE A 82 4.75 -0.64 -14.01
CA ILE A 82 4.74 -0.74 -12.54
C ILE A 82 3.41 -0.23 -11.97
N ALA A 83 2.97 0.97 -12.39
CA ALA A 83 1.71 1.53 -11.93
C ALA A 83 0.50 0.64 -12.29
N VAL A 84 0.46 0.10 -13.52
CA VAL A 84 -0.60 -0.83 -13.96
C VAL A 84 -0.55 -2.13 -13.16
N GLY A 85 0.63 -2.72 -12.96
CA GLY A 85 0.80 -3.97 -12.22
C GLY A 85 0.35 -3.85 -10.75
N ILE A 86 0.77 -2.78 -10.07
CA ILE A 86 0.35 -2.49 -8.68
C ILE A 86 -1.16 -2.27 -8.62
N GLY A 87 -1.73 -1.51 -9.57
CA GLY A 87 -3.17 -1.27 -9.64
C GLY A 87 -3.99 -2.56 -9.81
N LEU A 88 -3.57 -3.45 -10.73
CA LEU A 88 -4.22 -4.74 -10.95
C LEU A 88 -4.10 -5.67 -9.73
N LEU A 89 -2.95 -5.67 -9.06
CA LEU A 89 -2.75 -6.44 -7.82
C LEU A 89 -3.67 -5.97 -6.70
N ILE A 90 -3.74 -4.65 -6.45
CA ILE A 90 -4.61 -4.08 -5.42
C ILE A 90 -6.08 -4.34 -5.75
N ALA A 91 -6.46 -4.26 -7.03
CA ALA A 91 -7.80 -4.60 -7.47
C ALA A 91 -8.12 -6.07 -7.15
N LEU A 92 -7.22 -7.01 -7.48
CA LEU A 92 -7.39 -8.43 -7.19
C LEU A 92 -7.56 -8.70 -5.68
N ILE A 93 -6.70 -8.11 -4.84
CA ILE A 93 -6.80 -8.25 -3.38
C ILE A 93 -8.14 -7.70 -2.87
N GLY A 94 -8.61 -6.57 -3.41
CA GLY A 94 -9.92 -6.01 -3.08
C GLY A 94 -11.07 -6.95 -3.44
N LEU A 95 -10.99 -7.61 -4.60
CA LEU A 95 -11.98 -8.62 -5.02
C LEU A 95 -11.93 -9.87 -4.14
N GLU A 96 -10.75 -10.27 -3.68
CA GLU A 96 -10.55 -11.41 -2.78
C GLU A 96 -11.10 -11.13 -1.38
N TYR A 97 -10.75 -10.00 -0.78
CA TYR A 97 -11.30 -9.56 0.52
C TYR A 97 -12.81 -9.33 0.46
N GLY A 98 -13.33 -8.95 -0.71
CA GLY A 98 -14.75 -8.84 -0.96
C GLY A 98 -15.48 -10.17 -1.19
N GLY A 99 -14.74 -11.28 -1.31
CA GLY A 99 -15.28 -12.61 -1.61
C GLY A 99 -15.80 -12.78 -3.05
N LEU A 100 -15.52 -11.83 -3.96
CA LEU A 100 -15.89 -11.97 -5.38
C LEU A 100 -14.93 -12.94 -6.08
N VAL A 101 -13.66 -12.90 -5.68
CA VAL A 101 -12.62 -13.84 -6.12
C VAL A 101 -12.30 -14.75 -4.94
N VAL A 102 -12.27 -16.06 -5.18
CA VAL A 102 -11.96 -17.06 -4.16
C VAL A 102 -10.96 -18.06 -4.70
N ASP A 103 -10.15 -18.65 -3.81
CA ASP A 103 -9.32 -19.79 -4.16
C ASP A 103 -10.21 -21.01 -4.49
N THR A 104 -9.93 -21.70 -5.58
CA THR A 104 -10.72 -22.86 -6.04
C THR A 104 -9.79 -23.98 -6.46
N PRO A 105 -9.92 -25.20 -5.90
CA PRO A 105 -9.05 -26.31 -6.24
C PRO A 105 -9.00 -26.58 -7.75
N GLY A 106 -7.80 -26.48 -8.34
CA GLY A 106 -7.57 -26.76 -9.77
C GLY A 106 -7.59 -25.53 -10.69
N VAL A 107 -7.97 -24.34 -10.21
CA VAL A 107 -7.83 -23.07 -10.94
C VAL A 107 -7.24 -22.01 -10.01
N LEU A 108 -6.32 -21.18 -10.51
CA LEU A 108 -5.67 -20.15 -9.68
C LEU A 108 -6.64 -19.09 -9.14
N LEU A 109 -7.78 -18.89 -9.80
CA LEU A 109 -8.80 -17.91 -9.45
C LEU A 109 -10.20 -18.48 -9.75
N GLY A 110 -11.08 -18.49 -8.75
CA GLY A 110 -12.49 -18.85 -8.89
C GLY A 110 -13.42 -17.66 -8.60
N LEU A 111 -14.68 -17.82 -9.02
CA LEU A 111 -15.73 -16.85 -8.71
C LEU A 111 -16.41 -17.24 -7.40
N GLY A 112 -16.51 -16.28 -6.48
CA GLY A 112 -17.23 -16.47 -5.22
C GLY A 112 -18.76 -16.51 -5.40
N GLU A 113 -19.46 -16.73 -4.30
CA GLU A 113 -20.92 -16.83 -4.31
C GLU A 113 -21.56 -15.44 -4.45
N LEU A 114 -22.02 -15.13 -5.67
CA LEU A 114 -22.64 -13.83 -6.00
C LEU A 114 -23.93 -13.55 -5.21
N THR A 115 -24.62 -14.58 -4.74
CA THR A 115 -25.84 -14.48 -3.91
C THR A 115 -25.54 -14.20 -2.44
N SER A 116 -24.28 -14.28 -2.02
CA SER A 116 -23.91 -14.04 -0.63
C SER A 116 -24.04 -12.55 -0.26
N LYS A 117 -24.46 -12.27 0.98
CA LYS A 117 -24.61 -10.90 1.48
C LYS A 117 -23.32 -10.07 1.38
N PRO A 118 -22.11 -10.62 1.69
CA PRO A 118 -20.87 -9.85 1.56
C PRO A 118 -20.56 -9.46 0.11
N VAL A 119 -20.73 -10.37 -0.84
CA VAL A 119 -20.46 -10.10 -2.26
C VAL A 119 -21.45 -9.11 -2.83
N ALA A 120 -22.74 -9.22 -2.49
CA ALA A 120 -23.76 -8.25 -2.88
C ALA A 120 -23.44 -6.84 -2.35
N LEU A 121 -22.92 -6.75 -1.12
CA LEU A 121 -22.50 -5.49 -0.50
C LEU A 121 -21.30 -4.86 -1.23
N VAL A 122 -20.33 -5.68 -1.65
CA VAL A 122 -19.17 -5.24 -2.44
C VAL A 122 -19.60 -4.73 -3.80
N LEU A 123 -20.45 -5.48 -4.52
CA LEU A 123 -20.99 -5.07 -5.81
C LEU A 123 -21.77 -3.76 -5.70
N PHE A 124 -22.58 -3.61 -4.65
CA PHE A 124 -23.26 -2.35 -4.34
C PHE A 124 -22.26 -1.21 -4.12
N GLY A 125 -21.23 -1.41 -3.28
CA GLY A 125 -20.24 -0.38 -3.00
C GLY A 125 -19.45 0.07 -4.22
N VAL A 126 -19.06 -0.88 -5.08
CA VAL A 126 -18.40 -0.60 -6.37
C VAL A 126 -19.35 0.16 -7.29
N ALA A 127 -20.62 -0.24 -7.39
CA ALA A 127 -21.60 0.43 -8.23
C ALA A 127 -21.87 1.87 -7.77
N VAL A 128 -22.09 2.09 -6.47
CA VAL A 128 -22.30 3.44 -5.90
C VAL A 128 -21.08 4.31 -6.12
N THR A 129 -19.88 3.81 -5.82
CA THR A 129 -18.63 4.57 -6.02
C THR A 129 -18.46 4.94 -7.49
N SER A 130 -18.66 3.98 -8.40
CA SER A 130 -18.52 4.20 -9.85
C SER A 130 -19.55 5.19 -10.38
N ALA A 131 -20.81 5.12 -9.93
CA ALA A 131 -21.86 6.06 -10.30
C ALA A 131 -21.54 7.48 -9.81
N LEU A 132 -21.14 7.64 -8.55
CA LEU A 132 -20.76 8.95 -8.00
C LEU A 132 -19.52 9.53 -8.68
N MET A 133 -18.55 8.69 -9.06
CA MET A 133 -17.38 9.10 -9.83
C MET A 133 -17.77 9.55 -11.24
N ALA A 134 -18.67 8.82 -11.93
CA ALA A 134 -19.19 9.19 -13.24
C ALA A 134 -19.96 10.53 -13.19
N LEU A 135 -20.70 10.76 -12.10
CA LEU A 135 -21.38 12.02 -11.81
C LEU A 135 -20.45 13.14 -11.30
N ARG A 136 -19.14 12.87 -11.18
CA ARG A 136 -18.10 13.81 -10.71
C ARG A 136 -18.40 14.42 -9.33
N VAL A 137 -18.97 13.63 -8.43
CA VAL A 137 -19.24 14.04 -7.04
C VAL A 137 -17.94 14.05 -6.24
N HIS A 138 -17.63 15.17 -5.59
CA HIS A 138 -16.47 15.30 -4.73
C HIS A 138 -16.61 14.33 -3.53
N GLY A 139 -15.60 13.48 -3.32
CA GLY A 139 -15.64 12.47 -2.26
C GLY A 139 -16.42 11.20 -2.61
N ALA A 140 -16.68 10.92 -3.90
CA ALA A 140 -17.38 9.72 -4.37
C ALA A 140 -16.92 8.41 -3.70
N ILE A 141 -15.59 8.22 -3.57
CA ILE A 141 -15.00 7.03 -2.92
C ILE A 141 -15.39 6.97 -1.44
N LEU A 142 -15.24 8.08 -0.71
CA LEU A 142 -15.58 8.14 0.72
C LEU A 142 -17.07 7.90 0.96
N ILE A 143 -17.93 8.51 0.13
CA ILE A 143 -19.38 8.32 0.19
C ILE A 143 -19.74 6.85 -0.09
N GLY A 144 -19.11 6.23 -1.09
CA GLY A 144 -19.30 4.82 -1.40
C GLY A 144 -18.90 3.90 -0.24
N ILE A 145 -17.75 4.14 0.39
CA ILE A 145 -17.30 3.40 1.57
C ILE A 145 -18.32 3.54 2.71
N LEU A 146 -18.76 4.75 3.03
CA LEU A 146 -19.72 5.01 4.10
C LEU A 146 -21.08 4.37 3.81
N ALA A 147 -21.61 4.52 2.59
CA ALA A 147 -22.88 3.92 2.18
C ALA A 147 -22.83 2.39 2.29
N THR A 148 -21.73 1.78 1.87
CA THR A 148 -21.51 0.33 1.97
C THR A 148 -21.41 -0.12 3.43
N ALA A 149 -20.67 0.61 4.26
CA ALA A 149 -20.56 0.30 5.69
C ALA A 149 -21.92 0.40 6.41
N PHE A 150 -22.69 1.47 6.17
CA PHE A 150 -24.02 1.65 6.75
C PHE A 150 -25.01 0.58 6.31
N LEU A 151 -24.94 0.14 5.05
CA LEU A 151 -25.78 -0.96 4.55
C LEU A 151 -25.35 -2.33 5.11
N GLY A 152 -24.06 -2.49 5.42
CA GLY A 152 -23.51 -3.72 6.02
C GLY A 152 -24.03 -4.03 7.42
N ILE A 153 -24.40 -2.99 8.19
CA ILE A 153 -24.93 -3.12 9.56
C ILE A 153 -26.29 -3.87 9.57
N PRO A 154 -27.37 -3.39 8.89
CA PRO A 154 -28.66 -4.07 8.90
C PRO A 154 -28.63 -5.44 8.21
N LEU A 155 -27.68 -5.67 7.29
CA LEU A 155 -27.50 -6.98 6.65
C LEU A 155 -26.85 -8.03 7.56
N GLY A 156 -26.31 -7.61 8.71
CA GLY A 156 -25.60 -8.47 9.67
C GLY A 156 -24.21 -8.90 9.18
N VAL A 157 -23.65 -8.20 8.19
CA VAL A 157 -22.28 -8.44 7.67
C VAL A 157 -21.26 -7.68 8.50
N VAL A 158 -21.64 -6.52 9.04
CA VAL A 158 -20.79 -5.67 9.88
C VAL A 158 -21.32 -5.68 11.31
N GLU A 159 -20.48 -6.08 12.26
CA GLU A 159 -20.76 -5.93 13.69
C GLU A 159 -20.49 -4.50 14.13
N TYR A 160 -21.54 -3.82 14.60
CA TYR A 160 -21.40 -2.47 15.13
C TYR A 160 -20.80 -2.50 16.54
N GLN A 161 -19.55 -2.05 16.67
CA GLN A 161 -18.82 -2.02 17.94
C GLN A 161 -18.76 -0.61 18.58
N GLY A 162 -19.58 0.34 18.11
CA GLY A 162 -19.61 1.73 18.59
C GLY A 162 -19.00 2.74 17.62
N ILE A 163 -19.03 4.03 17.99
CA ILE A 163 -18.55 5.14 17.14
C ILE A 163 -17.05 5.41 17.36
N VAL A 164 -16.56 5.18 18.58
CA VAL A 164 -15.18 5.50 18.98
C VAL A 164 -14.59 4.28 19.65
N ALA A 165 -13.46 3.80 19.11
CA ALA A 165 -12.63 2.79 19.73
C ALA A 165 -11.30 3.44 20.17
N ALA A 166 -10.78 3.02 21.33
CA ALA A 166 -9.42 3.36 21.71
C ALA A 166 -8.45 2.75 20.68
N PRO A 167 -7.43 3.48 20.21
CA PRO A 167 -6.44 2.91 19.32
C PRO A 167 -5.77 1.71 20.01
N PRO A 168 -5.52 0.61 19.29
CA PRO A 168 -4.85 -0.55 19.87
C PRO A 168 -3.48 -0.12 20.42
N SER A 169 -3.12 -0.71 21.57
CA SER A 169 -1.86 -0.40 22.23
C SER A 169 -0.68 -0.67 21.29
N VAL A 170 0.25 0.29 21.22
CA VAL A 170 1.50 0.14 20.45
C VAL A 170 2.54 -0.73 21.17
N LEU A 171 2.36 -0.97 22.48
CA LEU A 171 3.30 -1.69 23.33
C LEU A 171 3.70 -3.10 22.81
N PRO A 172 2.79 -3.91 22.23
CA PRO A 172 3.14 -5.25 21.76
C PRO A 172 4.13 -5.25 20.60
N THR A 173 4.14 -4.17 19.80
CA THR A 173 4.94 -4.07 18.56
C THR A 173 6.13 -3.11 18.69
N LEU A 174 6.09 -2.21 19.68
CA LEU A 174 7.11 -1.18 19.85
C LEU A 174 8.47 -1.81 20.25
N PHE A 175 9.53 -1.42 19.55
CA PHE A 175 10.91 -1.89 19.77
C PHE A 175 11.09 -3.42 19.75
N LYS A 176 10.22 -4.16 19.05
CA LYS A 176 10.36 -5.60 18.84
C LYS A 176 11.15 -5.97 17.58
N LEU A 177 11.70 -5.00 16.86
CA LEU A 177 12.49 -5.24 15.67
C LEU A 177 13.82 -5.93 16.03
N ASP A 178 14.22 -6.93 15.23
CA ASP A 178 15.45 -7.69 15.43
C ASP A 178 16.42 -7.49 14.26
N ILE A 179 17.25 -6.45 14.37
CA ILE A 179 18.27 -6.10 13.34
C ILE A 179 19.39 -7.14 13.32
N LEU A 180 19.80 -7.62 14.50
CA LEU A 180 20.89 -8.58 14.63
C LEU A 180 20.50 -9.93 14.03
N GLY A 181 19.28 -10.40 14.29
CA GLY A 181 18.72 -11.58 13.65
C GLY A 181 18.65 -11.43 12.13
N ALA A 182 18.25 -10.26 11.63
CA ALA A 182 18.20 -10.01 10.19
C ALA A 182 19.59 -10.07 9.52
N LEU A 183 20.63 -9.52 10.17
CA LEU A 183 22.01 -9.56 9.69
C LEU A 183 22.64 -10.95 9.78
N GLN A 184 22.44 -11.66 10.89
CA GLN A 184 23.04 -12.97 11.15
C GLN A 184 22.45 -14.08 10.27
N THR A 185 21.16 -13.98 9.96
CA THR A 185 20.44 -15.00 9.18
C THR A 185 20.71 -14.87 7.67
N GLY A 186 21.57 -13.92 7.26
CA GLY A 186 21.94 -13.75 5.86
C GLY A 186 20.78 -13.24 5.00
N LEU A 187 19.85 -12.47 5.56
CA LEU A 187 18.66 -11.94 4.88
C LEU A 187 18.97 -10.85 3.85
N VAL A 188 20.18 -10.80 3.32
CA VAL A 188 20.60 -9.82 2.30
C VAL A 188 19.66 -9.87 1.10
N THR A 189 19.24 -11.07 0.67
CA THR A 189 18.27 -11.23 -0.41
C THR A 189 16.92 -10.62 -0.06
N ILE A 190 16.42 -10.81 1.17
CA ILE A 190 15.12 -10.26 1.60
C ILE A 190 15.20 -8.74 1.72
N ILE A 191 16.27 -8.22 2.32
CA ILE A 191 16.53 -6.77 2.42
C ILE A 191 16.58 -6.16 1.03
N PHE A 192 17.28 -6.81 0.09
CA PHE A 192 17.37 -6.37 -1.29
C PHE A 192 16.02 -6.38 -2.00
N ILE A 193 15.19 -7.42 -1.78
CA ILE A 193 13.84 -7.48 -2.34
C ILE A 193 12.97 -6.35 -1.78
N PHE A 194 12.95 -6.14 -0.45
CA PHE A 194 12.22 -5.01 0.14
C PHE A 194 12.69 -3.68 -0.45
N PHE A 195 14.00 -3.47 -0.54
CA PHE A 195 14.56 -2.24 -1.12
C PHE A 195 14.13 -2.02 -2.57
N PHE A 196 14.11 -3.07 -3.38
CA PHE A 196 13.64 -3.01 -4.77
C PHE A 196 12.13 -2.76 -4.87
N LEU A 197 11.34 -3.40 -4.00
CA LEU A 197 9.90 -3.17 -3.92
C LEU A 197 9.60 -1.73 -3.51
N ASP A 198 10.29 -1.20 -2.48
CA ASP A 198 10.19 0.18 -2.01
C ASP A 198 10.50 1.15 -3.17
N LEU A 199 11.64 0.95 -3.85
CA LEU A 199 12.03 1.78 -5.00
C LEU A 199 10.93 1.85 -6.08
N PHE A 200 10.41 0.70 -6.50
CA PHE A 200 9.43 0.68 -7.58
C PHE A 200 8.06 1.17 -7.14
N ASP A 201 7.65 0.92 -5.90
CA ASP A 201 6.37 1.39 -5.37
C ASP A 201 6.38 2.91 -5.16
N THR A 202 7.42 3.47 -4.54
CA THR A 202 7.55 4.92 -4.38
C THR A 202 7.59 5.61 -5.75
N MET A 203 8.39 5.09 -6.69
CA MET A 203 8.52 5.68 -8.02
C MET A 203 7.20 5.56 -8.80
N GLY A 204 6.58 4.38 -8.80
CA GLY A 204 5.32 4.11 -9.49
C GLY A 204 4.19 4.98 -8.94
N THR A 205 4.06 5.06 -7.62
CA THR A 205 3.06 5.89 -6.94
C THR A 205 3.31 7.37 -7.22
N LEU A 206 4.52 7.88 -7.01
CA LEU A 206 4.82 9.29 -7.24
C LEU A 206 4.56 9.70 -8.68
N ILE A 207 4.94 8.89 -9.68
CA ILE A 207 4.64 9.18 -11.08
C ILE A 207 3.14 9.10 -11.33
N GLY A 208 2.51 8.00 -10.90
CA GLY A 208 1.10 7.71 -11.14
C GLY A 208 0.14 8.75 -10.54
N VAL A 209 0.50 9.38 -9.42
CA VAL A 209 -0.30 10.47 -8.82
C VAL A 209 0.15 11.85 -9.28
N SER A 210 1.45 12.07 -9.50
CA SER A 210 1.98 13.40 -9.84
C SER A 210 1.73 13.79 -11.29
N GLU A 211 1.68 12.83 -12.22
CA GLU A 211 1.41 13.09 -13.63
C GLU A 211 -0.03 13.57 -13.85
N PRO A 212 -1.09 12.87 -13.39
CA PRO A 212 -2.46 13.38 -13.46
C PRO A 212 -2.68 14.66 -12.64
N ALA A 213 -1.95 14.83 -11.54
CA ALA A 213 -2.02 16.04 -10.70
C ALA A 213 -1.26 17.25 -11.29
N GLY A 214 -0.54 17.09 -12.41
CA GLY A 214 0.18 18.18 -13.07
C GLY A 214 1.46 18.64 -12.34
N PHE A 215 2.03 17.81 -11.46
CA PHE A 215 3.26 18.13 -10.72
C PHE A 215 4.53 17.80 -11.49
N MET A 216 4.44 17.00 -12.55
CA MET A 216 5.58 16.64 -13.40
C MET A 216 6.04 17.82 -14.27
N LYS A 217 7.34 18.12 -14.28
CA LYS A 217 7.94 19.17 -15.12
C LYS A 217 9.05 18.58 -15.97
N LYS A 218 8.90 18.62 -17.30
CA LYS A 218 9.87 18.07 -18.27
C LYS A 218 10.22 16.60 -17.99
N GLY A 219 9.20 15.78 -17.71
CA GLY A 219 9.37 14.35 -17.40
C GLY A 219 10.06 14.04 -16.07
N LYS A 220 10.31 15.03 -15.22
CA LYS A 220 10.90 14.87 -13.88
C LYS A 220 9.98 15.43 -12.81
N LEU A 221 9.95 14.77 -11.66
CA LEU A 221 9.28 15.30 -10.47
C LEU A 221 10.22 16.28 -9.76
N PRO A 222 9.87 17.58 -9.65
CA PRO A 222 10.63 18.50 -8.80
C PRO A 222 10.67 17.97 -7.37
N ARG A 223 11.76 18.19 -6.62
CA ARG A 223 11.85 17.74 -5.22
C ARG A 223 11.63 16.22 -5.01
N ALA A 224 11.93 15.41 -6.03
CA ALA A 224 11.82 13.95 -5.94
C ALA A 224 12.57 13.40 -4.72
N ASN A 225 13.81 13.84 -4.47
CA ASN A 225 14.59 13.38 -3.32
C ASN A 225 13.91 13.64 -1.97
N GLN A 226 13.17 14.76 -1.82
CA GLN A 226 12.41 15.05 -0.61
C GLN A 226 11.16 14.17 -0.50
N ALA A 227 10.50 13.86 -1.63
CA ALA A 227 9.40 12.93 -1.66
C ALA A 227 9.87 11.51 -1.26
N MET A 228 10.98 11.03 -1.84
CA MET A 228 11.63 9.75 -1.48
C MET A 228 12.24 9.73 -0.06
N LEU A 229 12.42 10.88 0.58
CA LEU A 229 12.87 10.94 1.97
C LEU A 229 11.68 10.88 2.94
N SER A 230 10.49 11.28 2.47
CA SER A 230 9.28 11.34 3.27
C SER A 230 8.51 10.02 3.27
N ASP A 231 8.64 9.27 2.18
CA ASP A 231 8.18 7.89 2.00
C ASP A 231 9.15 6.90 2.66
#